data_AF-A0A3P9J3X9-F1
#
_entry.id   AF-A0A3P9J3X9-F1
#
_cell.length_a   1.000
_cell.length_b   1.000
_cell.length_c   1.000
_cell.angle_alpha   90.00
_cell.angle_beta   90.00
_cell.angle_gamma   90.00
#
_symmetry.space_group_name_H-M   'P 1'
#
loop_
_entity.id
_entity.type
_entity.pdbx_description
1 polymer ?
#
loop_
_entity_poly.entity_id
_entity_poly.type
_entity_poly.pdbx_seq_one_letter_code
_entity_poly.pdbx_strand_id
1 'polypeptide(L)'
;MNLTVRESAKKKTRLDAFILKERKHRKRFLIGLESKMAEEEKQLEEFEQIDFLKDRHVRFFQRTLQVLPERYASLETTRLSIVFFALSGLDVLGSLDVIDKDLIIEWIYSQQVLPTDDKSNLGRCGFRGSSHIGIPYSTKGPGVLHPYDSGHVAMTYTGLCSLLILGDDLSRVNKQGCLAGLRALQLEDGSFYSVPEGSENDIRFIYCAACICFMLDDWSGMNIQKAIEYIRGSLSYDNGFGQGAGRESHGGWTYCAIASLCLMGRLEEALSPRELDRIRRWCIMRQQSGFHGRPNKPVDTCYSFWVGATLELLGVFRYTNFEKNRNFILSTQDRLVGGFAKWPDSHPDPLHAYFGLCGLSLIGEPNLRKVHPALNITQGAFQHLQQLHQTWRSSCGQQH
;
A
#
# COMPACT_ATOMS: atom_id res chain seq x y z
N MET A 1 71.66 -39.79 35.58
CA MET A 1 70.36 -39.87 34.86
C MET A 1 69.16 -39.23 35.59
N ASN A 2 69.30 -38.66 36.82
CA ASN A 2 68.15 -38.26 37.66
C ASN A 2 67.87 -36.74 37.80
N LEU A 3 68.70 -35.86 37.22
CA LEU A 3 68.53 -34.40 37.34
C LEU A 3 67.69 -33.80 36.19
N THR A 4 67.89 -34.27 34.95
CA THR A 4 67.19 -33.82 33.74
C THR A 4 65.70 -34.20 33.69
N VAL A 5 65.32 -35.34 34.28
CA VAL A 5 63.91 -35.78 34.33
C VAL A 5 63.09 -34.95 35.33
N ARG A 6 63.69 -34.54 36.45
CA ARG A 6 63.02 -33.72 37.49
C ARG A 6 62.79 -32.28 37.04
N GLU A 7 63.69 -31.68 36.26
CA GLU A 7 63.48 -30.35 35.70
C GLU A 7 62.44 -30.32 34.58
N SER A 8 62.43 -31.35 33.72
CA SER A 8 61.40 -31.52 32.68
C SER A 8 60.01 -31.70 33.28
N ALA A 9 59.88 -32.51 34.33
CA ALA A 9 58.62 -32.69 35.05
C ALA A 9 58.12 -31.37 35.67
N LYS A 10 58.98 -30.61 36.36
CA LYS A 10 58.62 -29.31 36.96
C LYS A 10 58.24 -28.24 35.92
N LYS A 11 58.90 -28.21 34.75
CA LYS A 11 58.52 -27.30 33.65
C LYS A 11 57.16 -27.67 33.07
N LYS A 12 56.86 -28.96 32.91
CA LYS A 12 55.56 -29.44 32.44
C LYS A 12 54.43 -29.10 33.42
N THR A 13 54.64 -29.30 34.73
CA THR A 13 53.63 -28.93 35.75
C THR A 13 53.34 -27.42 35.79
N ARG A 14 54.37 -26.58 35.59
CA ARG A 14 54.19 -25.11 35.52
C ARG A 14 53.45 -24.67 34.26
N LEU A 15 53.72 -25.30 33.12
CA LEU A 15 53.03 -25.02 31.86
C LEU A 15 51.55 -25.45 31.92
N ASP A 16 51.28 -26.63 32.49
CA ASP A 16 49.91 -27.13 32.66
C ASP A 16 49.10 -26.24 33.62
N ALA A 17 49.72 -25.76 34.70
CA ALA A 17 49.09 -24.81 35.63
C ALA A 17 48.79 -23.45 34.97
N PHE A 18 49.70 -22.97 34.10
CA PHE A 18 49.49 -21.73 33.33
C PHE A 18 48.35 -21.87 32.32
N ILE A 19 48.31 -22.97 31.55
CA ILE A 19 47.24 -23.26 30.59
C ILE A 19 45.88 -23.39 31.29
N LEU A 20 45.83 -24.04 32.46
CA LEU A 20 44.59 -24.17 33.23
C LEU A 20 44.11 -22.80 33.77
N LYS A 21 45.04 -21.92 34.17
CA LYS A 21 44.73 -20.56 34.62
C LYS A 21 44.18 -19.71 33.46
N GLU A 22 44.81 -19.77 32.29
CA GLU A 22 44.34 -19.09 31.08
C GLU A 22 42.96 -19.59 30.63
N ARG A 23 42.73 -20.91 30.63
CA ARG A 23 41.41 -21.49 30.31
C ARG A 23 40.32 -21.03 31.28
N LYS A 24 40.62 -20.94 32.58
CA LYS A 24 39.68 -20.42 33.58
C LYS A 24 39.41 -18.92 33.39
N HIS A 25 40.43 -18.14 33.03
CA HIS A 25 40.29 -16.71 32.78
C HIS A 25 39.44 -16.46 31.52
N ARG A 26 39.73 -17.16 30.43
CA ARG A 26 38.95 -17.08 29.18
C ARG A 26 37.51 -17.54 29.35
N LYS A 27 37.26 -18.59 30.14
CA LYS A 27 35.89 -19.04 30.46
C LYS A 27 35.13 -18.01 31.29
N ARG A 28 35.77 -17.37 32.29
CA ARG A 28 35.17 -16.27 33.05
C ARG A 28 34.89 -15.03 32.18
N PHE A 29 35.78 -14.72 31.25
CA PHE A 29 35.59 -13.61 30.32
C PHE A 29 34.41 -13.86 29.36
N LEU A 30 34.28 -15.08 28.82
CA LEU A 30 33.15 -15.47 27.96
C LEU A 30 31.82 -15.44 28.73
N ILE A 31 31.77 -15.96 29.95
CA ILE A 31 30.56 -15.88 30.81
C ILE A 31 30.22 -14.42 31.14
N GLY A 32 31.23 -13.57 31.36
CA GLY A 32 31.07 -12.13 31.57
C GLY A 32 30.53 -11.39 30.34
N LEU A 33 30.90 -11.82 29.14
CA LEU A 33 30.36 -11.31 27.88
C LEU A 33 28.93 -11.80 27.64
N GLU A 34 28.64 -13.08 27.85
CA GLU A 34 27.29 -13.64 27.73
C GLU A 34 26.32 -13.00 28.73
N SER A 35 26.75 -12.76 29.97
CA SER A 35 25.93 -12.06 30.97
C SER A 35 25.71 -10.59 30.64
N LYS A 36 26.73 -9.88 30.13
CA LYS A 36 26.56 -8.50 29.64
C LYS A 36 25.66 -8.42 28.41
N MET A 37 25.80 -9.33 27.46
CA MET A 37 24.90 -9.40 26.30
C MET A 37 23.47 -9.72 26.72
N ALA A 38 23.28 -10.61 27.69
CA ALA A 38 21.96 -10.93 28.25
C ALA A 38 21.38 -9.78 29.11
N GLU A 39 22.22 -8.99 29.79
CA GLU A 39 21.80 -7.77 30.50
C GLU A 39 21.47 -6.62 29.54
N GLU A 40 22.24 -6.46 28.45
CA GLU A 40 21.94 -5.51 27.37
C GLU A 40 20.67 -5.92 26.61
N GLU A 41 20.47 -7.22 26.33
CA GLU A 41 19.21 -7.76 25.79
C GLU A 41 18.04 -7.55 26.77
N LYS A 42 18.22 -7.78 28.07
CA LYS A 42 17.19 -7.50 29.09
C LYS A 42 16.87 -6.02 29.26
N GLN A 43 17.86 -5.13 29.17
CA GLN A 43 17.63 -3.68 29.21
C GLN A 43 16.98 -3.15 27.92
N LEU A 44 17.09 -3.89 26.82
CA LEU A 44 16.36 -3.62 25.58
C LEU A 44 14.93 -4.21 25.56
N GLU A 45 14.53 -5.01 26.56
CA GLU A 45 13.26 -5.76 26.59
C GLU A 45 12.17 -5.18 27.52
N GLU A 46 12.38 -4.03 28.16
CA GLU A 46 11.26 -3.23 28.68
C GLU A 46 10.64 -2.40 27.54
N PHE A 47 10.19 -3.07 26.47
CA PHE A 47 9.28 -2.45 25.52
C PHE A 47 7.93 -2.31 26.22
N GLU A 48 7.55 -1.08 26.55
CA GLU A 48 6.18 -0.75 26.91
C GLU A 48 5.26 -1.38 25.86
N GLN A 49 4.38 -2.30 26.26
CA GLN A 49 3.49 -2.97 25.34
C GLN A 49 2.50 -1.93 24.79
N ILE A 50 2.81 -1.38 23.61
CA ILE A 50 1.98 -0.35 22.99
C ILE A 50 0.71 -1.03 22.47
N ASP A 51 -0.41 -0.76 23.12
CA ASP A 51 -1.72 -1.22 22.66
C ASP A 51 -2.16 -0.51 21.38
N PHE A 52 -2.90 -1.24 20.54
CA PHE A 52 -3.57 -0.70 19.37
C PHE A 52 -4.88 0.02 19.76
N LEU A 53 -4.97 1.32 19.48
CA LEU A 53 -6.03 2.20 19.98
C LEU A 53 -7.20 2.32 18.98
N LYS A 54 -7.86 1.20 18.69
CA LYS A 54 -8.97 1.09 17.70
C LYS A 54 -9.93 2.29 17.72
N ASP A 55 -10.54 2.59 18.86
CA ASP A 55 -11.56 3.65 18.97
C ASP A 55 -11.02 5.07 18.71
N ARG A 56 -9.71 5.29 18.87
CA ARG A 56 -9.09 6.56 18.50
C ARG A 56 -8.93 6.66 16.98
N HIS A 57 -8.56 5.57 16.32
CA HIS A 57 -8.48 5.52 14.86
C HIS A 57 -9.86 5.67 14.20
N VAL A 58 -10.91 5.06 14.75
CA VAL A 58 -12.29 5.28 14.27
C VAL A 58 -12.64 6.76 14.31
N ARG A 59 -12.44 7.41 15.47
CA ARG A 59 -12.72 8.85 15.61
C ARG A 59 -11.82 9.71 14.72
N PHE A 60 -10.59 9.28 14.44
CA PHE A 60 -9.67 9.98 13.54
C PHE A 60 -10.24 10.05 12.13
N PHE A 61 -10.71 8.92 11.60
CA PHE A 61 -11.33 8.91 10.27
C PHE A 61 -12.69 9.60 10.21
N GLN A 62 -13.48 9.57 11.30
CA GLN A 62 -14.69 10.38 11.37
C GLN A 62 -14.38 11.87 11.22
N ARG A 63 -13.35 12.38 11.91
CA ARG A 63 -12.90 13.78 11.76
C ARG A 63 -12.43 14.07 10.34
N THR A 64 -11.70 13.13 9.72
CA THR A 64 -11.22 13.26 8.33
C THR A 64 -12.36 13.42 7.32
N LEU A 65 -13.52 12.78 7.55
CA LEU A 65 -14.70 12.88 6.69
C LEU A 65 -15.58 14.11 6.98
N GLN A 66 -15.27 14.88 8.03
CA GLN A 66 -16.01 16.08 8.41
C GLN A 66 -15.37 17.32 7.78
N VAL A 67 -14.53 18.02 8.56
CA VAL A 67 -13.93 19.30 8.18
C VAL A 67 -12.43 19.21 8.41
N LEU A 68 -11.66 19.62 7.41
CA LEU A 68 -10.21 19.71 7.49
C LEU A 68 -9.79 21.17 7.69
N PRO A 69 -8.80 21.45 8.55
CA PRO A 69 -8.20 22.78 8.66
C PRO A 69 -7.62 23.29 7.33
N GLU A 70 -7.57 24.61 7.13
CA GLU A 70 -7.05 25.26 5.91
C GLU A 70 -5.63 24.81 5.52
N ARG A 71 -4.80 24.41 6.49
CA ARG A 71 -3.45 23.86 6.21
C ARG A 71 -3.45 22.64 5.27
N TYR A 72 -4.61 22.00 5.05
CA TYR A 72 -4.80 20.89 4.12
C TYR A 72 -5.34 21.35 2.75
N ALA A 73 -5.37 22.66 2.44
CA ALA A 73 -5.86 23.19 1.17
C ALA A 73 -5.12 22.61 -0.05
N SER A 74 -3.85 22.21 0.09
CA SER A 74 -3.10 21.52 -0.97
C SER A 74 -3.68 20.16 -1.35
N LEU A 75 -4.60 19.60 -0.55
CA LEU A 75 -5.30 18.34 -0.82
C LEU A 75 -6.63 18.54 -1.53
N GLU A 76 -7.06 19.78 -1.81
CA GLU A 76 -8.38 20.08 -2.38
C GLU A 76 -8.68 19.24 -3.63
N THR A 77 -7.77 19.21 -4.61
CA THR A 77 -7.93 18.46 -5.86
C THR A 77 -7.80 16.94 -5.71
N THR A 78 -7.56 16.45 -4.49
CA THR A 78 -7.38 15.02 -4.17
C THR A 78 -8.24 14.58 -2.98
N ARG A 79 -9.27 15.37 -2.61
CA ARG A 79 -10.16 15.06 -1.47
C ARG A 79 -10.80 13.68 -1.58
N LEU A 80 -11.13 13.21 -2.78
CA LEU A 80 -11.67 11.87 -2.98
C LEU A 80 -10.70 10.76 -2.53
N SER A 81 -9.39 10.94 -2.67
CA SER A 81 -8.39 10.02 -2.09
C SER A 81 -8.37 10.08 -0.56
N ILE A 82 -8.56 11.27 0.02
CA ILE A 82 -8.64 11.44 1.48
C ILE A 82 -9.90 10.77 2.05
N VAL A 83 -11.02 10.92 1.35
CA VAL A 83 -12.27 10.21 1.65
C VAL A 83 -12.05 8.71 1.55
N PHE A 84 -11.40 8.22 0.48
CA PHE A 84 -11.05 6.81 0.35
C PHE A 84 -10.22 6.29 1.53
N PHE A 85 -9.16 7.00 1.95
CA PHE A 85 -8.36 6.59 3.10
C PHE A 85 -9.19 6.47 4.38
N ALA A 86 -10.11 7.41 4.61
CA ALA A 86 -10.97 7.39 5.77
C ALA A 86 -12.03 6.28 5.72
N LEU A 87 -12.70 6.11 4.58
CA LEU A 87 -13.70 5.06 4.38
C LEU A 87 -13.09 3.66 4.45
N SER A 88 -12.00 3.43 3.72
CA SER A 88 -11.30 2.15 3.73
C SER A 88 -10.67 1.89 5.10
N GLY A 89 -10.18 2.91 5.80
CA GLY A 89 -9.72 2.81 7.18
C GLY A 89 -10.83 2.39 8.15
N LEU A 90 -12.02 3.00 8.06
CA LEU A 90 -13.19 2.60 8.83
C LEU A 90 -13.65 1.18 8.49
N ASP A 91 -13.57 0.78 7.23
CA ASP A 91 -13.90 -0.58 6.80
C ASP A 91 -12.90 -1.60 7.38
N VAL A 92 -11.60 -1.33 7.33
CA VAL A 92 -10.57 -2.16 7.98
C VAL A 92 -10.82 -2.28 9.48
N LEU A 93 -11.29 -1.22 10.14
CA LEU A 93 -11.67 -1.24 11.57
C LEU A 93 -13.03 -1.93 11.82
N GLY A 94 -13.80 -2.22 10.78
CA GLY A 94 -15.15 -2.76 10.87
C GLY A 94 -16.16 -1.79 11.46
N SER A 95 -16.02 -0.50 11.16
CA SER A 95 -16.77 0.60 11.78
C SER A 95 -17.41 1.55 10.75
N LEU A 96 -17.87 1.05 9.60
CA LEU A 96 -18.60 1.85 8.60
C LEU A 96 -20.01 2.26 9.05
N ASP A 97 -20.50 1.74 10.16
CA ASP A 97 -21.79 2.10 10.79
C ASP A 97 -21.78 3.50 11.41
N VAL A 98 -20.60 4.09 11.64
CA VAL A 98 -20.45 5.39 12.30
C VAL A 98 -20.60 6.61 11.37
N ILE A 99 -20.95 6.36 10.10
CA ILE A 99 -21.08 7.37 9.04
C ILE A 99 -22.40 7.19 8.28
N ASP A 100 -22.89 8.28 7.68
CA ASP A 100 -24.01 8.24 6.75
C ASP A 100 -23.50 7.81 5.36
N LYS A 101 -23.76 6.54 5.00
CA LYS A 101 -23.28 5.97 3.74
C LYS A 101 -23.96 6.62 2.54
N ASP A 102 -25.27 6.86 2.61
CA ASP A 102 -26.04 7.37 1.49
C ASP A 102 -25.60 8.80 1.12
N LEU A 103 -25.39 9.64 2.14
CA LEU A 103 -24.88 11.00 1.94
C LEU A 103 -23.51 10.99 1.24
N ILE A 104 -22.60 10.10 1.65
CA ILE A 104 -21.26 10.01 1.09
C ILE A 104 -21.31 9.42 -0.33
N ILE A 105 -22.17 8.43 -0.58
CA ILE A 105 -22.41 7.89 -1.93
C ILE A 105 -22.88 9.01 -2.88
N GLU A 106 -23.86 9.82 -2.48
CA GLU A 106 -24.31 10.96 -3.30
C GLU A 106 -23.18 11.97 -3.53
N TRP A 107 -22.37 12.26 -2.51
CA TRP A 107 -21.20 13.13 -2.68
C TRP A 107 -20.19 12.55 -3.68
N ILE A 108 -19.86 11.26 -3.61
CA ILE A 108 -18.94 10.62 -4.56
C ILE A 108 -19.52 10.69 -5.98
N TYR A 109 -20.81 10.39 -6.16
CA TYR A 109 -21.45 10.48 -7.48
C TYR A 109 -21.46 11.90 -8.05
N SER A 110 -21.54 12.93 -7.20
CA SER A 110 -21.40 14.31 -7.65
C SER A 110 -20.02 14.66 -8.22
N GLN A 111 -19.01 13.83 -7.93
CA GLN A 111 -17.68 13.98 -8.52
C GLN A 111 -17.55 13.31 -9.88
N GLN A 112 -18.54 12.52 -10.33
CA GLN A 112 -18.46 11.87 -11.63
C GLN A 112 -18.56 12.91 -12.76
N VAL A 113 -17.61 12.85 -13.70
CA VAL A 113 -17.65 13.58 -14.97
C VAL A 113 -18.40 12.71 -15.96
N LEU A 114 -19.69 13.01 -16.14
CA LEU A 114 -20.58 12.30 -17.06
C LEU A 114 -20.39 12.80 -18.50
N PRO A 115 -20.69 11.96 -19.51
CA PRO A 115 -20.69 12.41 -20.89
C PRO A 115 -21.80 13.45 -21.10
N THR A 116 -21.50 14.48 -21.90
CA THR A 116 -22.48 15.42 -22.43
C THR A 116 -23.47 14.72 -23.36
N ASP A 117 -24.60 15.36 -23.68
CA ASP A 117 -25.62 14.79 -24.58
C ASP A 117 -25.06 14.42 -25.96
N ASP A 118 -24.16 15.24 -26.49
CA ASP A 118 -23.47 15.01 -27.76
C ASP A 118 -22.26 14.06 -27.64
N LYS A 119 -21.94 13.61 -26.42
CA LYS A 119 -20.81 12.73 -26.07
C LYS A 119 -19.44 13.27 -26.49
N SER A 120 -19.31 14.57 -26.72
CA SER A 120 -18.07 15.20 -27.19
C SER A 120 -16.93 15.15 -26.15
N ASN A 121 -17.25 15.00 -24.87
CA ASN A 121 -16.28 14.94 -23.77
C ASN A 121 -15.90 13.52 -23.31
N LEU A 122 -16.22 12.46 -24.08
CA LEU A 122 -15.97 11.06 -23.64
C LEU A 122 -14.53 10.79 -23.17
N GLY A 123 -13.53 11.38 -23.82
CA GLY A 123 -12.12 11.26 -23.44
C GLY A 123 -11.75 11.95 -22.12
N ARG A 124 -12.70 12.64 -21.48
CA ARG A 124 -12.51 13.38 -20.22
C ARG A 124 -13.34 12.82 -19.06
N CYS A 125 -14.16 11.80 -19.31
CA CYS A 125 -15.01 11.19 -18.30
C CYS A 125 -14.19 10.44 -17.23
N GLY A 126 -14.77 10.30 -16.04
CA GLY A 126 -14.11 9.72 -14.87
C GLY A 126 -14.66 10.34 -13.59
N PHE A 127 -13.84 10.50 -12.56
CA PHE A 127 -14.20 11.24 -11.35
C PHE A 127 -13.23 12.39 -11.09
N ARG A 128 -13.77 13.51 -10.60
CA ARG A 128 -13.02 14.63 -10.04
C ARG A 128 -12.50 14.28 -8.65
N GLY A 129 -11.47 14.98 -8.19
CA GLY A 129 -11.04 14.85 -6.80
C GLY A 129 -11.87 15.67 -5.80
N SER A 130 -12.53 16.73 -6.28
CA SER A 130 -13.47 17.57 -5.53
C SER A 130 -14.27 18.48 -6.46
N SER A 131 -15.15 19.28 -5.89
CA SER A 131 -15.96 20.30 -6.59
C SER A 131 -15.23 21.64 -6.82
N HIS A 132 -13.90 21.69 -6.73
CA HIS A 132 -13.12 22.93 -6.84
C HIS A 132 -13.31 23.71 -8.15
N ILE A 133 -13.71 23.02 -9.24
CA ILE A 133 -13.99 23.64 -10.54
C ILE A 133 -15.28 24.49 -10.52
N GLY A 134 -16.16 24.30 -9.54
CA GLY A 134 -17.41 25.06 -9.41
C GLY A 134 -18.54 24.55 -10.31
N ILE A 135 -18.46 23.31 -10.81
CA ILE A 135 -19.59 22.64 -11.46
C ILE A 135 -20.75 22.51 -10.45
N PRO A 136 -22.00 22.85 -10.82
CA PRO A 136 -23.15 22.67 -9.94
C PRO A 136 -23.29 21.22 -9.46
N TYR A 137 -23.66 21.05 -8.20
CA TYR A 137 -23.86 19.72 -7.61
C TYR A 137 -24.92 18.94 -8.38
N SER A 138 -24.54 17.80 -8.94
CA SER A 138 -25.45 16.89 -9.62
C SER A 138 -24.95 15.45 -9.52
N THR A 139 -25.85 14.52 -9.24
CA THR A 139 -25.53 13.07 -9.17
C THR A 139 -26.11 12.28 -10.34
N LYS A 140 -26.82 12.94 -11.28
CA LYS A 140 -27.57 12.33 -12.38
C LYS A 140 -27.60 13.24 -13.62
N GLY A 141 -28.08 12.68 -14.73
CA GLY A 141 -28.31 13.40 -15.99
C GLY A 141 -27.09 13.42 -16.91
N PRO A 142 -27.18 14.08 -18.07
CA PRO A 142 -26.01 14.30 -18.90
C PRO A 142 -25.01 15.23 -18.19
N GLY A 143 -23.73 15.09 -18.53
CA GLY A 143 -22.69 15.97 -18.03
C GLY A 143 -22.88 17.42 -18.49
N VAL A 144 -22.44 18.36 -17.66
CA VAL A 144 -22.38 19.78 -18.02
C VAL A 144 -21.06 20.03 -18.75
N LEU A 145 -21.13 20.60 -19.96
CA LEU A 145 -19.93 20.97 -20.70
C LEU A 145 -19.19 22.08 -19.97
N HIS A 146 -17.91 21.86 -19.66
CA HIS A 146 -17.03 22.88 -19.10
C HIS A 146 -15.61 22.74 -19.70
N PRO A 147 -14.94 23.84 -20.10
CA PRO A 147 -13.69 23.78 -20.86
C PRO A 147 -12.54 23.02 -20.18
N TYR A 148 -12.51 23.03 -18.85
CA TYR A 148 -11.43 22.46 -18.03
C TYR A 148 -11.89 21.35 -17.08
N ASP A 149 -13.12 20.86 -17.27
CA ASP A 149 -13.63 19.80 -16.40
C ASP A 149 -13.30 18.41 -16.97
N SER A 150 -12.56 17.63 -16.20
CA SER A 150 -12.12 16.29 -16.55
C SER A 150 -11.96 15.41 -15.31
N GLY A 151 -12.04 14.10 -15.53
CA GLY A 151 -11.71 13.11 -14.52
C GLY A 151 -10.20 13.01 -14.33
N HIS A 152 -9.79 12.59 -13.14
CA HIS A 152 -8.41 12.25 -12.81
C HIS A 152 -8.32 10.75 -12.50
N VAL A 153 -7.38 10.02 -13.08
CA VAL A 153 -7.33 8.54 -13.01
C VAL A 153 -7.30 8.00 -11.57
N ALA A 154 -6.52 8.61 -10.68
CA ALA A 154 -6.47 8.22 -9.28
C ALA A 154 -7.79 8.52 -8.53
N MET A 155 -8.56 9.52 -8.98
CA MET A 155 -9.86 9.87 -8.40
C MET A 155 -10.94 8.92 -8.92
N THR A 156 -10.88 8.53 -10.20
CA THR A 156 -11.73 7.45 -10.74
C THR A 156 -11.48 6.14 -9.99
N TYR A 157 -10.22 5.77 -9.76
CA TYR A 157 -9.86 4.61 -8.95
C TYR A 157 -10.43 4.69 -7.52
N THR A 158 -10.10 5.74 -6.77
CA THR A 158 -10.51 5.87 -5.37
C THR A 158 -12.01 6.09 -5.20
N GLY A 159 -12.68 6.74 -6.16
CA GLY A 159 -14.13 6.87 -6.21
C GLY A 159 -14.84 5.53 -6.35
N LEU A 160 -14.42 4.71 -7.30
CA LEU A 160 -14.98 3.37 -7.49
C LEU A 160 -14.72 2.47 -6.26
N CYS A 161 -13.52 2.48 -5.70
CA CYS A 161 -13.24 1.77 -4.46
C CYS A 161 -14.14 2.24 -3.31
N SER A 162 -14.33 3.54 -3.16
CA SER A 162 -15.16 4.13 -2.10
C SER A 162 -16.63 3.72 -2.24
N LEU A 163 -17.17 3.70 -3.46
CA LEU A 163 -18.52 3.20 -3.73
C LEU A 163 -18.67 1.72 -3.36
N LEU A 164 -17.71 0.88 -3.75
CA LEU A 164 -17.70 -0.55 -3.40
C LEU A 164 -17.60 -0.79 -1.89
N ILE A 165 -16.76 -0.02 -1.18
CA ILE A 165 -16.63 -0.09 0.29
C ILE A 165 -17.96 0.27 0.97
N LEU A 166 -18.70 1.23 0.42
CA LEU A 166 -19.99 1.66 0.95
C LEU A 166 -21.14 0.69 0.60
N GLY A 167 -20.91 -0.29 -0.28
CA GLY A 167 -21.89 -1.29 -0.69
C GLY A 167 -22.76 -0.88 -1.88
N ASP A 168 -22.40 0.19 -2.59
CA ASP A 168 -23.07 0.60 -3.82
C ASP A 168 -22.81 -0.43 -4.94
N ASP A 169 -23.75 -0.56 -5.88
CA ASP A 169 -23.75 -1.56 -6.96
C ASP A 169 -23.10 -1.08 -8.27
N LEU A 170 -22.61 0.17 -8.27
CA LEU A 170 -22.03 0.88 -9.40
C LEU A 170 -22.99 1.09 -10.59
N SER A 171 -24.31 0.91 -10.41
CA SER A 171 -25.32 1.05 -11.47
C SER A 171 -25.38 2.46 -12.08
N ARG A 172 -25.04 3.49 -11.29
CA ARG A 172 -24.97 4.89 -11.74
C ARG A 172 -23.60 5.30 -12.29
N VAL A 173 -22.62 4.40 -12.27
CA VAL A 173 -21.33 4.65 -12.91
C VAL A 173 -21.52 4.53 -14.42
N ASN A 174 -21.17 5.58 -15.15
CA ASN A 174 -21.07 5.52 -16.60
C ASN A 174 -19.78 4.77 -16.98
N LYS A 175 -19.87 3.43 -16.99
CA LYS A 175 -18.72 2.54 -17.25
C LYS A 175 -18.04 2.87 -18.58
N GLN A 176 -18.83 3.09 -19.64
CA GLN A 176 -18.32 3.41 -20.96
C GLN A 176 -17.55 4.73 -21.00
N GLY A 177 -18.06 5.76 -20.31
CA GLY A 177 -17.37 7.03 -20.13
C GLY A 177 -16.06 6.85 -19.38
N CYS A 178 -16.07 6.14 -18.24
CA CYS A 178 -14.85 5.88 -17.47
C CYS A 178 -13.78 5.14 -18.30
N LEU A 179 -14.16 4.12 -19.07
CA LEU A 179 -13.23 3.36 -19.91
C LEU A 179 -12.74 4.16 -21.11
N ALA A 180 -13.59 5.02 -21.70
CA ALA A 180 -13.18 5.93 -22.77
C ALA A 180 -12.19 6.99 -22.29
N GLY A 181 -12.45 7.60 -21.13
CA GLY A 181 -11.52 8.50 -20.46
C GLY A 181 -10.20 7.80 -20.13
N LEU A 182 -10.26 6.58 -19.60
CA LEU A 182 -9.06 5.80 -19.28
C LEU A 182 -8.19 5.51 -20.51
N ARG A 183 -8.80 5.10 -21.64
CA ARG A 183 -8.09 4.89 -22.91
C ARG A 183 -7.38 6.16 -23.38
N ALA A 184 -8.02 7.32 -23.24
CA ALA A 184 -7.46 8.60 -23.67
C ALA A 184 -6.21 9.00 -22.87
N LEU A 185 -6.00 8.43 -21.68
CA LEU A 185 -4.85 8.72 -20.83
C LEU A 185 -3.61 7.87 -21.15
N GLN A 186 -3.76 6.75 -21.89
CA GLN A 186 -2.63 5.87 -22.16
C GLN A 186 -1.72 6.44 -23.25
N LEU A 187 -0.42 6.45 -22.98
CA LEU A 187 0.63 6.94 -23.87
C LEU A 187 1.18 5.84 -24.79
N GLU A 188 1.96 6.25 -25.78
CA GLU A 188 2.57 5.32 -26.74
C GLU A 188 3.48 4.28 -26.08
N ASP A 189 4.19 4.67 -25.02
CA ASP A 189 5.09 3.83 -24.23
C ASP A 189 4.37 2.86 -23.27
N GLY A 190 3.04 2.97 -23.16
CA GLY A 190 2.19 2.13 -22.32
C GLY A 190 1.88 2.67 -20.93
N SER A 191 2.57 3.73 -20.49
CA SER A 191 2.22 4.46 -19.27
C SER A 191 0.98 5.33 -19.46
N PHE A 192 0.56 6.02 -18.40
CA PHE A 192 -0.67 6.82 -18.41
C PHE A 192 -0.36 8.22 -17.88
N TYR A 193 -1.02 9.24 -18.45
CA TYR A 193 -1.25 10.49 -17.75
C TYR A 193 -2.32 10.34 -16.68
N SER A 194 -2.40 11.32 -15.78
CA SER A 194 -3.39 11.38 -14.73
C SER A 194 -4.67 12.10 -15.16
N VAL A 195 -4.56 13.04 -16.11
CA VAL A 195 -5.65 13.86 -16.67
C VAL A 195 -5.46 14.06 -18.19
N PRO A 196 -6.53 14.25 -18.97
CA PRO A 196 -6.44 14.38 -20.43
C PRO A 196 -5.78 15.68 -20.90
N GLU A 197 -5.67 16.70 -20.04
CA GLU A 197 -4.95 17.94 -20.32
C GLU A 197 -3.42 17.76 -20.33
N GLY A 198 -2.93 16.63 -19.84
CA GLY A 198 -1.50 16.32 -19.69
C GLY A 198 -1.00 16.45 -18.25
N SER A 199 -0.09 15.56 -17.86
CA SER A 199 0.54 15.52 -16.53
C SER A 199 1.90 14.83 -16.60
N GLU A 200 2.49 14.47 -15.47
CA GLU A 200 3.52 13.43 -15.44
C GLU A 200 2.93 12.06 -15.77
N ASN A 201 3.77 11.12 -16.19
CA ASN A 201 3.39 9.74 -16.48
C ASN A 201 4.32 8.76 -15.78
N ASP A 202 3.75 7.78 -15.07
CA ASP A 202 4.48 6.69 -14.44
C ASP A 202 3.59 5.52 -14.00
N ILE A 203 4.21 4.52 -13.36
CA ILE A 203 3.57 3.29 -12.89
C ILE A 203 2.41 3.50 -11.90
N ARG A 204 2.30 4.64 -11.20
CA ARG A 204 1.12 4.92 -10.35
C ARG A 204 -0.17 4.85 -11.15
N PHE A 205 -0.13 5.43 -12.35
CA PHE A 205 -1.31 5.56 -13.18
C PHE A 205 -1.63 4.27 -13.93
N ILE A 206 -0.62 3.41 -14.17
CA ILE A 206 -0.86 2.02 -14.61
C ILE A 206 -1.62 1.24 -13.53
N TYR A 207 -1.24 1.38 -12.27
CA TYR A 207 -1.95 0.74 -11.15
C TYR A 207 -3.40 1.24 -11.04
N CYS A 208 -3.60 2.55 -11.08
CA CYS A 208 -4.95 3.12 -11.06
C CYS A 208 -5.80 2.59 -12.23
N ALA A 209 -5.23 2.54 -13.44
CA ALA A 209 -5.89 2.01 -14.63
C ALA A 209 -6.25 0.52 -14.47
N ALA A 210 -5.33 -0.29 -13.93
CA ALA A 210 -5.56 -1.72 -13.71
C ALA A 210 -6.68 -1.96 -12.69
N CYS A 211 -6.72 -1.18 -11.61
CA CYS A 211 -7.81 -1.24 -10.64
C CYS A 211 -9.15 -0.83 -11.26
N ILE A 212 -9.21 0.22 -12.08
CA ILE A 212 -10.44 0.65 -12.75
C ILE A 212 -10.96 -0.45 -13.68
N CYS A 213 -10.12 -0.97 -14.58
CA CYS A 213 -10.50 -2.07 -15.48
C CYS A 213 -10.97 -3.30 -14.70
N PHE A 214 -10.24 -3.67 -13.64
CA PHE A 214 -10.60 -4.79 -12.78
C PHE A 214 -11.96 -4.58 -12.11
N MET A 215 -12.20 -3.42 -11.48
CA MET A 215 -13.47 -3.14 -10.80
C MET A 215 -14.66 -3.08 -11.78
N LEU A 216 -14.46 -2.55 -12.98
CA LEU A 216 -15.51 -2.45 -13.99
C LEU A 216 -15.73 -3.76 -14.77
N ASP A 217 -14.92 -4.79 -14.52
CA ASP A 217 -14.91 -6.08 -15.24
C ASP A 217 -14.73 -5.93 -16.76
N ASP A 218 -13.96 -4.93 -17.17
CA ASP A 218 -13.77 -4.58 -18.58
C ASP A 218 -12.37 -3.99 -18.80
N TRP A 219 -11.54 -4.73 -19.53
CA TRP A 219 -10.16 -4.35 -19.84
C TRP A 219 -10.02 -3.53 -21.12
N SER A 220 -11.11 -3.17 -21.79
CA SER A 220 -11.08 -2.29 -22.96
C SER A 220 -10.59 -0.88 -22.61
N GLY A 221 -10.50 -0.53 -21.34
CA GLY A 221 -9.95 0.74 -20.85
C GLY A 221 -8.44 0.94 -21.09
N MET A 222 -7.70 -0.12 -21.49
CA MET A 222 -6.26 -0.02 -21.74
C MET A 222 -5.74 -1.04 -22.77
N ASN A 223 -4.62 -0.71 -23.39
CA ASN A 223 -3.74 -1.68 -24.03
C ASN A 223 -2.86 -2.35 -22.95
N ILE A 224 -3.27 -3.56 -22.53
CA ILE A 224 -2.56 -4.36 -21.51
C ILE A 224 -1.11 -4.65 -21.94
N GLN A 225 -0.89 -4.98 -23.21
CA GLN A 225 0.42 -5.40 -23.68
C GLN A 225 1.46 -4.28 -23.55
N LYS A 226 1.09 -3.05 -23.95
CA LYS A 226 1.94 -1.87 -23.75
C LYS A 226 2.17 -1.55 -22.27
N ALA A 227 1.15 -1.70 -21.43
CA ALA A 227 1.32 -1.51 -19.99
C ALA A 227 2.31 -2.52 -19.38
N ILE A 228 2.26 -3.78 -19.81
CA ILE A 228 3.23 -4.81 -19.42
C ILE A 228 4.64 -4.45 -19.89
N GLU A 229 4.80 -3.96 -21.12
CA GLU A 229 6.09 -3.52 -21.67
C GLU A 229 6.69 -2.36 -20.85
N TYR A 230 5.89 -1.36 -20.48
CA TYR A 230 6.32 -0.28 -19.61
C TYR A 230 6.76 -0.79 -18.23
N ILE A 231 5.94 -1.67 -17.61
CA ILE A 231 6.26 -2.28 -16.31
C ILE A 231 7.60 -3.04 -16.41
N ARG A 232 7.77 -3.90 -17.41
CA ARG A 232 9.03 -4.64 -17.60
C ARG A 232 10.23 -3.71 -17.81
N GLY A 233 10.06 -2.65 -18.60
CA GLY A 233 11.11 -1.65 -18.85
C GLY A 233 11.53 -0.88 -17.59
N SER A 234 10.67 -0.80 -16.57
CA SER A 234 10.96 -0.13 -15.30
C SER A 234 11.71 -1.00 -14.28
N LEU A 235 11.93 -2.29 -14.56
CA LEU A 235 12.72 -3.16 -13.69
C LEU A 235 14.17 -2.67 -13.66
N SER A 236 14.64 -2.25 -12.48
CA SER A 236 15.97 -1.69 -12.29
C SER A 236 17.03 -2.78 -12.14
N TYR A 237 18.31 -2.39 -12.24
CA TYR A 237 19.45 -3.32 -12.13
C TYR A 237 19.53 -4.00 -10.75
N ASP A 238 18.99 -3.36 -9.71
CA ASP A 238 18.94 -3.90 -8.35
C ASP A 238 17.71 -4.80 -8.10
N ASN A 239 16.87 -4.99 -9.13
CA ASN A 239 15.71 -5.88 -9.18
C ASN A 239 14.46 -5.42 -8.43
N GLY A 240 14.37 -4.15 -8.02
CA GLY A 240 13.09 -3.50 -7.76
C GLY A 240 12.60 -2.73 -8.99
N PHE A 241 11.33 -2.29 -8.99
CA PHE A 241 10.81 -1.44 -10.07
C PHE A 241 11.00 0.04 -9.74
N GLY A 242 11.45 0.81 -10.73
CA GLY A 242 11.53 2.26 -10.68
C GLY A 242 10.25 2.93 -11.20
N GLN A 243 10.22 4.27 -11.18
CA GLN A 243 9.08 5.04 -11.68
C GLN A 243 8.83 4.79 -13.19
N GLY A 244 9.91 4.53 -13.91
CA GLY A 244 9.98 4.18 -15.34
C GLY A 244 11.39 3.68 -15.65
N ALA A 245 11.69 3.44 -16.94
CA ALA A 245 12.99 2.89 -17.35
C ALA A 245 14.19 3.73 -16.87
N GLY A 246 15.21 3.05 -16.34
CA GLY A 246 16.44 3.67 -15.85
C GLY A 246 16.33 4.45 -14.55
N ARG A 247 15.17 4.44 -13.87
CA ARG A 247 14.97 5.12 -12.59
C ARG A 247 15.35 4.23 -11.40
N GLU A 248 15.64 4.86 -10.27
CA GLU A 248 15.89 4.16 -9.01
C GLU A 248 14.64 3.35 -8.61
N SER A 249 14.85 2.11 -8.19
CA SER A 249 13.76 1.25 -7.73
C SER A 249 13.17 1.76 -6.41
N HIS A 250 11.88 1.51 -6.18
CA HIS A 250 11.16 2.05 -5.03
C HIS A 250 10.00 1.16 -4.59
N GLY A 251 9.74 1.07 -3.28
CA GLY A 251 8.72 0.18 -2.72
C GLY A 251 7.31 0.45 -3.26
N GLY A 252 6.96 1.73 -3.41
CA GLY A 252 5.69 2.14 -4.01
C GLY A 252 5.55 1.80 -5.50
N TRP A 253 6.63 1.93 -6.28
CA TRP A 253 6.60 1.60 -7.72
C TRP A 253 6.60 0.08 -7.93
N THR A 254 7.37 -0.66 -7.13
CA THR A 254 7.34 -2.12 -7.08
C THR A 254 5.96 -2.64 -6.71
N TYR A 255 5.29 -2.05 -5.71
CA TYR A 255 3.91 -2.38 -5.41
C TYR A 255 2.99 -2.19 -6.61
N CYS A 256 3.00 -0.99 -7.20
CA CYS A 256 2.13 -0.67 -8.32
C CYS A 256 2.38 -1.60 -9.51
N ALA A 257 3.63 -1.94 -9.82
CA ALA A 257 4.00 -2.89 -10.88
C ALA A 257 3.45 -4.30 -10.60
N ILE A 258 3.78 -4.87 -9.43
CA ILE A 258 3.37 -6.25 -9.07
C ILE A 258 1.85 -6.34 -8.93
N ALA A 259 1.22 -5.41 -8.23
CA ALA A 259 -0.24 -5.40 -8.06
C ALA A 259 -0.97 -5.26 -9.40
N SER A 260 -0.48 -4.42 -10.32
CA SER A 260 -1.05 -4.31 -11.68
C SER A 260 -0.99 -5.63 -12.43
N LEU A 261 0.18 -6.29 -12.44
CA LEU A 261 0.36 -7.58 -13.11
C LEU A 261 -0.51 -8.67 -12.48
N CYS A 262 -0.69 -8.66 -11.16
CA CYS A 262 -1.61 -9.56 -10.46
C CYS A 262 -3.06 -9.31 -10.86
N LEU A 263 -3.52 -8.05 -10.89
CA LEU A 263 -4.89 -7.70 -11.29
C LEU A 263 -5.17 -8.08 -12.75
N MET A 264 -4.19 -7.89 -13.64
CA MET A 264 -4.28 -8.33 -15.04
C MET A 264 -4.28 -9.86 -15.20
N GLY A 265 -3.87 -10.61 -14.17
CA GLY A 265 -3.67 -12.06 -14.27
C GLY A 265 -2.45 -12.45 -15.12
N ARG A 266 -1.42 -11.59 -15.19
CA ARG A 266 -0.28 -11.72 -16.12
C ARG A 266 1.08 -11.74 -15.42
N LEU A 267 1.15 -11.91 -14.10
CA LEU A 267 2.40 -11.88 -13.34
C LEU A 267 3.45 -12.87 -13.86
N GLU A 268 3.08 -14.15 -13.98
CA GLU A 268 3.97 -15.24 -14.41
C GLU A 268 4.29 -15.22 -15.91
N GLU A 269 3.46 -14.53 -16.70
CA GLU A 269 3.77 -14.28 -18.12
C GLU A 269 4.76 -13.12 -18.25
N ALA A 270 4.51 -12.05 -17.50
CA ALA A 270 5.27 -10.83 -17.57
C ALA A 270 6.62 -10.93 -16.85
N LEU A 271 6.87 -11.90 -15.98
CA LEU A 271 8.12 -12.04 -15.22
C LEU A 271 8.49 -13.52 -15.09
N SER A 272 9.73 -13.85 -15.44
CA SER A 272 10.27 -15.20 -15.26
C SER A 272 10.42 -15.57 -13.78
N PRO A 273 10.44 -16.87 -13.43
CA PRO A 273 10.67 -17.31 -12.05
C PRO A 273 11.94 -16.71 -11.42
N ARG A 274 13.00 -16.56 -12.22
CA ARG A 274 14.26 -15.95 -11.78
C ARG A 274 14.14 -14.46 -11.48
N GLU A 275 13.37 -13.72 -12.29
CA GLU A 275 13.07 -12.30 -12.04
C GLU A 275 12.23 -12.17 -10.76
N LEU A 276 11.21 -13.01 -10.58
CA LEU A 276 10.39 -13.03 -9.36
C LEU A 276 11.21 -13.30 -8.10
N ASP A 277 12.16 -14.24 -8.12
CA ASP A 277 13.06 -14.49 -6.99
C ASP A 277 13.94 -13.29 -6.63
N ARG A 278 14.41 -12.56 -7.65
CA ARG A 278 15.21 -11.35 -7.45
C ARG A 278 14.37 -10.20 -6.89
N ILE A 279 13.13 -10.05 -7.35
CA ILE A 279 12.19 -9.06 -6.82
C ILE A 279 11.82 -9.40 -5.37
N ARG A 280 11.54 -10.67 -5.05
CA ARG A 280 11.32 -11.15 -3.68
C ARG A 280 12.49 -10.77 -2.79
N ARG A 281 13.74 -10.99 -3.24
CA ARG A 281 14.95 -10.59 -2.52
C ARG A 281 15.00 -9.07 -2.30
N TRP A 282 14.74 -8.27 -3.34
CA TRP A 282 14.77 -6.81 -3.20
C TRP A 282 13.74 -6.31 -2.18
N CYS A 283 12.52 -6.85 -2.23
CA CYS A 283 11.41 -6.50 -1.34
C CYS A 283 11.68 -6.90 0.11
N ILE A 284 12.16 -8.12 0.37
CA ILE A 284 12.38 -8.59 1.75
C ILE A 284 13.54 -7.82 2.41
N MET A 285 14.52 -7.39 1.62
CA MET A 285 15.63 -6.54 2.09
C MET A 285 15.19 -5.12 2.46
N ARG A 286 13.91 -4.75 2.27
CA ARG A 286 13.37 -3.46 2.70
C ARG A 286 13.03 -3.43 4.20
N GLN A 287 12.94 -4.59 4.85
CA GLN A 287 12.64 -4.65 6.27
C GLN A 287 13.86 -4.26 7.10
N GLN A 288 13.66 -3.34 8.04
CA GLN A 288 14.60 -3.00 9.12
C GLN A 288 13.88 -3.29 10.45
N SER A 289 13.30 -2.26 11.09
CA SER A 289 12.26 -2.43 12.13
C SER A 289 10.87 -2.50 11.46
N GLY A 290 10.49 -1.43 10.78
CA GLY A 290 9.44 -1.41 9.75
C GLY A 290 10.03 -1.64 8.35
N PHE A 291 9.41 -1.03 7.35
CA PHE A 291 9.90 -1.08 5.96
C PHE A 291 10.30 0.31 5.46
N HIS A 292 11.33 0.37 4.61
CA HIS A 292 11.69 1.58 3.88
C HIS A 292 11.41 1.45 2.38
N GLY A 293 11.19 2.58 1.70
CA GLY A 293 10.91 2.56 0.26
C GLY A 293 12.12 2.22 -0.61
N ARG A 294 13.35 2.49 -0.15
CA ARG A 294 14.57 2.41 -0.95
C ARG A 294 15.81 2.12 -0.11
N PRO A 295 16.88 1.54 -0.67
CA PRO A 295 18.09 1.23 0.08
C PRO A 295 18.66 2.49 0.75
N ASN A 296 19.17 2.34 1.98
CA ASN A 296 19.77 3.44 2.75
C ASN A 296 18.83 4.63 3.05
N LYS A 297 17.51 4.46 2.98
CA LYS A 297 16.53 5.45 3.46
C LYS A 297 15.92 5.03 4.81
N PRO A 298 15.42 5.97 5.61
CA PRO A 298 14.71 5.64 6.84
C PRO A 298 13.42 4.84 6.53
N VAL A 299 13.02 4.02 7.50
CA VAL A 299 11.71 3.35 7.49
C VAL A 299 10.57 4.37 7.53
N ASP A 300 9.39 3.98 7.06
CA ASP A 300 8.20 4.82 6.98
C ASP A 300 6.97 3.89 7.03
N THR A 301 6.02 4.20 7.93
CA THR A 301 4.82 3.38 8.21
C THR A 301 4.11 2.91 6.95
N CYS A 302 3.98 3.74 5.91
CA CYS A 302 3.21 3.37 4.73
C CYS A 302 3.83 2.18 3.96
N TYR A 303 5.15 1.94 4.05
CA TYR A 303 5.78 0.80 3.38
C TYR A 303 5.49 -0.53 4.06
N SER A 304 5.00 -0.54 5.31
CA SER A 304 4.46 -1.76 5.90
C SER A 304 3.27 -2.30 5.11
N PHE A 305 2.55 -1.44 4.39
CA PHE A 305 1.62 -1.88 3.34
C PHE A 305 2.28 -1.98 1.97
N TRP A 306 2.91 -0.93 1.44
CA TRP A 306 3.40 -0.98 0.04
C TRP A 306 4.34 -2.17 -0.22
N VAL A 307 5.33 -2.37 0.65
CA VAL A 307 6.25 -3.51 0.52
C VAL A 307 5.62 -4.79 1.07
N GLY A 308 4.91 -4.71 2.19
CA GLY A 308 4.25 -5.87 2.80
C GLY A 308 3.25 -6.56 1.85
N ALA A 309 2.37 -5.79 1.22
CA ALA A 309 1.41 -6.28 0.25
C ALA A 309 2.10 -6.83 -1.01
N THR A 310 3.21 -6.22 -1.44
CA THR A 310 4.03 -6.78 -2.53
C THR A 310 4.57 -8.17 -2.15
N LEU A 311 5.11 -8.32 -0.93
CA LEU A 311 5.60 -9.60 -0.43
C LEU A 311 4.49 -10.64 -0.27
N GLU A 312 3.27 -10.20 0.08
CA GLU A 312 2.08 -11.05 0.19
C GLU A 312 1.68 -11.58 -1.19
N LEU A 313 1.61 -10.71 -2.20
CA LEU A 313 1.36 -11.08 -3.60
C LEU A 313 2.42 -12.03 -4.16
N LEU A 314 3.67 -11.92 -3.69
CA LEU A 314 4.78 -12.79 -4.08
C LEU A 314 4.91 -14.07 -3.23
N GLY A 315 4.00 -14.29 -2.26
CA GLY A 315 3.91 -15.52 -1.46
C GLY A 315 4.98 -15.68 -0.37
N VAL A 316 5.70 -14.60 -0.03
CA VAL A 316 6.87 -14.61 0.85
C VAL A 316 6.75 -13.71 2.09
N PHE A 317 5.63 -12.99 2.28
CA PHE A 317 5.44 -12.11 3.43
C PHE A 317 5.58 -12.81 4.79
N ARG A 318 5.10 -14.06 4.89
CA ARG A 318 5.25 -14.93 6.08
C ARG A 318 6.69 -15.15 6.56
N TYR A 319 7.70 -14.84 5.74
CA TYR A 319 9.11 -14.96 6.11
C TYR A 319 9.71 -13.66 6.68
N THR A 320 8.89 -12.61 6.83
CA THR A 320 9.31 -11.34 7.45
C THR A 320 9.17 -11.39 8.97
N ASN A 321 9.80 -10.45 9.67
CA ASN A 321 9.67 -10.33 11.12
C ASN A 321 8.41 -9.53 11.49
N PHE A 322 7.32 -10.21 11.84
CA PHE A 322 6.05 -9.54 12.15
C PHE A 322 6.12 -8.66 13.40
N GLU A 323 6.76 -9.14 14.48
CA GLU A 323 6.87 -8.40 15.74
C GLU A 323 7.57 -7.05 15.58
N LYS A 324 8.74 -7.02 14.90
CA LYS A 324 9.46 -5.76 14.64
C LYS A 324 8.63 -4.79 13.80
N ASN A 325 7.93 -5.30 12.78
CA ASN A 325 7.08 -4.48 11.93
C ASN A 325 5.90 -3.90 12.74
N ARG A 326 5.23 -4.75 13.54
CA ARG A 326 4.14 -4.36 14.42
C ARG A 326 4.58 -3.27 15.39
N ASN A 327 5.70 -3.48 16.09
CA ASN A 327 6.24 -2.53 17.06
C ASN A 327 6.61 -1.20 16.41
N PHE A 328 7.19 -1.21 15.20
CA PHE A 328 7.44 0.02 14.46
C PHE A 328 6.13 0.75 14.09
N ILE A 329 5.13 0.06 13.53
CA ILE A 329 3.85 0.70 13.19
C ILE A 329 3.21 1.31 14.44
N LEU A 330 3.17 0.59 15.56
CA LEU A 330 2.56 1.08 16.79
C LEU A 330 3.36 2.22 17.44
N SER A 331 4.68 2.30 17.21
CA SER A 331 5.49 3.44 17.64
C SER A 331 5.16 4.74 16.90
N THR A 332 4.46 4.69 15.76
CA THR A 332 4.00 5.88 15.02
C THR A 332 2.54 6.24 15.29
N GLN A 333 1.89 5.53 16.23
CA GLN A 333 0.51 5.76 16.64
C GLN A 333 0.41 7.04 17.48
N ASP A 334 -0.46 7.97 17.06
CA ASP A 334 -0.77 9.13 17.89
C ASP A 334 -1.79 8.73 18.97
N ARG A 335 -1.33 8.69 20.22
CA ARG A 335 -2.14 8.27 21.37
C ARG A 335 -3.19 9.31 21.78
N LEU A 336 -3.06 10.56 21.34
CA LEU A 336 -3.99 11.64 21.68
C LEU A 336 -5.11 11.71 20.65
N VAL A 337 -4.77 11.98 19.41
CA VAL A 337 -5.73 12.23 18.32
C VAL A 337 -6.05 10.99 17.50
N GLY A 338 -5.35 9.88 17.69
CA GLY A 338 -5.48 8.70 16.84
C GLY A 338 -4.83 8.89 15.47
N GLY A 339 -4.87 7.84 14.66
CA GLY A 339 -4.15 7.79 13.39
C GLY A 339 -2.68 7.39 13.58
N PHE A 340 -2.00 7.24 12.46
CA PHE A 340 -0.57 6.92 12.42
C PHE A 340 0.16 7.99 11.63
N ALA A 341 1.39 8.25 12.02
CA ALA A 341 2.32 9.09 11.27
C ALA A 341 3.31 8.23 10.48
N LYS A 342 4.15 8.90 9.69
CA LYS A 342 5.28 8.29 9.00
C LYS A 342 6.34 7.72 9.95
N TRP A 343 6.63 8.46 11.01
CA TRP A 343 7.67 8.19 12.00
C TRP A 343 7.12 8.37 13.42
N PRO A 344 7.79 7.83 14.45
CA PRO A 344 7.49 8.17 15.83
C PRO A 344 7.55 9.68 16.07
N ASP A 345 6.79 10.16 17.04
CA ASP A 345 6.75 11.57 17.46
C ASP A 345 6.50 12.58 16.31
N SER A 346 5.80 12.13 15.27
CA SER A 346 5.42 12.94 14.11
C SER A 346 3.90 13.08 14.02
N HIS A 347 3.42 14.09 13.28
CA HIS A 347 1.98 14.30 13.13
C HIS A 347 1.33 13.21 12.27
N PRO A 348 0.17 12.65 12.69
CA PRO A 348 -0.56 11.68 11.90
C PRO A 348 -1.29 12.34 10.73
N ASP A 349 -1.53 11.56 9.68
CA ASP A 349 -2.30 11.97 8.51
C ASP A 349 -3.15 10.81 7.96
N PRO A 350 -4.18 11.08 7.13
CA PRO A 350 -5.07 10.03 6.61
C PRO A 350 -4.36 8.91 5.84
N LEU A 351 -3.28 9.23 5.11
CA LEU A 351 -2.54 8.25 4.30
C LEU A 351 -1.80 7.27 5.20
N HIS A 352 -1.00 7.76 6.14
CA HIS A 352 -0.24 6.90 7.04
C HIS A 352 -1.16 6.20 8.04
N ALA A 353 -2.25 6.84 8.49
CA ALA A 353 -3.27 6.20 9.30
C ALA A 353 -3.87 4.97 8.60
N TYR A 354 -4.26 5.12 7.34
CA TYR A 354 -4.81 4.02 6.55
C TYR A 354 -3.76 2.92 6.30
N PHE A 355 -2.58 3.27 5.78
CA PHE A 355 -1.58 2.26 5.43
C PHE A 355 -0.91 1.61 6.65
N GLY A 356 -0.87 2.27 7.80
CA GLY A 356 -0.51 1.65 9.08
C GLY A 356 -1.49 0.55 9.47
N LEU A 357 -2.80 0.81 9.35
CA LEU A 357 -3.84 -0.20 9.57
C LEU A 357 -3.76 -1.35 8.57
N CYS A 358 -3.51 -1.05 7.29
CA CYS A 358 -3.34 -2.12 6.29
C CYS A 358 -2.09 -2.96 6.58
N GLY A 359 -0.99 -2.34 7.04
CA GLY A 359 0.22 -3.05 7.48
C GLY A 359 -0.06 -3.98 8.67
N LEU A 360 -0.82 -3.52 9.66
CA LEU A 360 -1.28 -4.33 10.80
C LEU A 360 -2.24 -5.45 10.36
N SER A 361 -3.14 -5.17 9.41
CA SER A 361 -4.06 -6.16 8.83
C SER A 361 -3.30 -7.31 8.13
N LEU A 362 -2.22 -7.02 7.41
CA LEU A 362 -1.41 -8.04 6.74
C LEU A 362 -0.77 -9.04 7.71
N ILE A 363 -0.35 -8.59 8.90
CA ILE A 363 0.22 -9.47 9.93
C ILE A 363 -0.84 -10.13 10.84
N GLY A 364 -2.12 -9.87 10.60
CA GLY A 364 -3.23 -10.48 11.35
C GLY A 364 -3.52 -9.82 12.70
N GLU A 365 -3.31 -8.50 12.82
CA GLU A 365 -3.67 -7.76 14.04
C GLU A 365 -5.14 -8.02 14.44
N PRO A 366 -5.42 -8.35 15.72
CA PRO A 366 -6.77 -8.60 16.17
C PRO A 366 -7.72 -7.42 15.90
N ASN A 367 -8.99 -7.74 15.64
CA ASN A 367 -10.07 -6.77 15.40
C ASN A 367 -9.94 -5.89 14.14
N LEU A 368 -9.00 -6.20 13.24
CA LEU A 368 -8.92 -5.63 11.90
C LEU A 368 -9.45 -6.62 10.85
N ARG A 369 -10.16 -6.11 9.86
CA ARG A 369 -10.54 -6.89 8.67
C ARG A 369 -9.33 -7.08 7.77
N LYS A 370 -9.24 -8.25 7.12
CA LYS A 370 -8.17 -8.56 6.17
C LYS A 370 -8.28 -7.67 4.94
N VAL A 371 -7.16 -7.07 4.53
CA VAL A 371 -7.04 -6.30 3.28
C VAL A 371 -6.72 -7.21 2.09
N HIS A 372 -7.30 -6.91 0.93
CA HIS A 372 -6.92 -7.51 -0.34
C HIS A 372 -5.67 -6.80 -0.87
N PRO A 373 -4.52 -7.50 -0.99
CA PRO A 373 -3.22 -6.85 -1.19
C PRO A 373 -3.09 -6.13 -2.54
N ALA A 374 -3.70 -6.65 -3.63
CA ALA A 374 -3.63 -5.98 -4.94
C ALA A 374 -4.62 -4.81 -5.11
N LEU A 375 -5.88 -4.98 -4.70
CA LEU A 375 -6.94 -3.98 -4.92
C LEU A 375 -7.01 -2.89 -3.83
N ASN A 376 -6.30 -3.07 -2.72
CA ASN A 376 -6.20 -2.09 -1.64
C ASN A 376 -7.57 -1.69 -1.04
N ILE A 377 -8.42 -2.68 -0.82
CA ILE A 377 -9.70 -2.60 -0.10
C ILE A 377 -9.81 -3.81 0.83
N THR A 378 -10.79 -3.88 1.73
CA THR A 378 -10.99 -5.08 2.56
C THR A 378 -11.43 -6.28 1.71
N GLN A 379 -11.19 -7.49 2.21
CA GLN A 379 -11.70 -8.71 1.60
C GLN A 379 -13.24 -8.72 1.50
N GLY A 380 -13.93 -8.03 2.42
CA GLY A 380 -15.40 -7.89 2.37
C GLY A 380 -15.86 -7.04 1.18
N ALA A 381 -15.24 -5.87 0.96
CA ALA A 381 -15.52 -5.05 -0.21
C ALA A 381 -15.14 -5.76 -1.53
N PHE A 382 -14.07 -6.55 -1.53
CA PHE A 382 -13.71 -7.39 -2.68
C PHE A 382 -14.74 -8.50 -2.95
N GLN A 383 -15.29 -9.15 -1.92
CA GLN A 383 -16.35 -10.14 -2.09
C GLN A 383 -17.63 -9.52 -2.68
N HIS A 384 -17.99 -8.31 -2.23
CA HIS A 384 -19.08 -7.54 -2.84
C HIS A 384 -18.84 -7.31 -4.33
N LEU A 385 -17.64 -6.86 -4.71
CA LEU A 385 -17.25 -6.71 -6.11
C LEU A 385 -17.40 -8.01 -6.92
N GLN A 386 -16.97 -9.15 -6.36
CA GLN A 386 -17.11 -10.45 -7.02
C GLN A 386 -18.58 -10.83 -7.27
N GLN A 387 -19.47 -10.52 -6.33
CA GLN A 387 -20.92 -10.74 -6.49
C GLN A 387 -21.52 -9.83 -7.58
N LEU A 388 -21.07 -8.57 -7.67
CA LEU A 388 -21.48 -7.65 -8.74
C LEU A 388 -21.04 -8.17 -10.11
N HIS A 389 -19.78 -8.61 -10.26
CA HIS A 389 -19.29 -9.19 -11.52
C HIS A 389 -20.09 -10.41 -11.95
N GLN A 390 -20.41 -11.32 -11.02
CA GLN A 390 -21.27 -12.48 -11.30
C GLN A 390 -22.65 -12.03 -11.81
N THR A 391 -23.27 -11.05 -11.13
CA THR A 391 -24.56 -10.49 -11.50
C THR A 391 -24.53 -9.89 -12.92
N TRP A 392 -23.53 -9.07 -13.23
CA TRP A 392 -23.39 -8.43 -14.55
C TRP A 392 -23.23 -9.46 -15.68
N ARG A 393 -22.39 -10.49 -15.47
CA ARG A 393 -22.16 -11.55 -16.46
C ARG A 393 -23.41 -12.40 -16.69
N SER A 394 -24.17 -12.70 -15.62
CA SER A 394 -25.43 -13.44 -15.72
C SER A 394 -26.50 -12.65 -16.47
N SER A 395 -26.59 -11.32 -16.28
CA SER A 395 -27.53 -10.47 -17.01
C SER A 395 -27.20 -10.36 -18.51
N CYS A 396 -25.91 -10.34 -18.89
CA CYS A 396 -25.51 -10.37 -20.30
C CYS A 396 -25.82 -11.71 -20.98
N GLY A 397 -25.74 -12.83 -20.24
CA GLY A 397 -26.01 -14.17 -20.77
C GLY A 397 -27.50 -14.49 -21.01
N GLN A 398 -28.43 -13.66 -20.52
CA GLN A 398 -29.88 -13.83 -20.73
C GLN A 398 -30.43 -13.01 -21.93
N GLN A 399 -29.56 -12.31 -22.67
CA GLN A 399 -29.93 -11.52 -23.86
C GLN A 399 -29.65 -12.25 -25.20
N HIS A 400 -29.37 -13.55 -25.16
CA HIS A 400 -29.29 -14.44 -26.31
C HIS A 400 -30.25 -15.62 -26.12
#